data_AF-A0A356API7-F1
#
_entry.id   AF-A0A356API7-F1
#
_cell.length_a   1.000
_cell.length_b   1.000
_cell.length_c   1.000
_cell.angle_alpha   90.00
_cell.angle_beta   90.00
_cell.angle_gamma   90.00
#
_symmetry.space_group_name_H-M   'P 1'
#
loop_
_entity.id
_entity.type
_entity.pdbx_description
1 polymer ?
#
loop_
_entity_poly.entity_id
_entity_poly.type
_entity_poly.pdbx_seq_one_letter_code
_entity_poly.pdbx_strand_id
1 'polypeptide(L)' 'MARYTDAVCKLCRREGQKLFLKGERCYTDKCGVTRRAYAPGQHGQGRKKNSEYGLQLRA' A
#
# COMPACT_ATOMS: atom_id res chain seq x y z
N MET A 1 10.60 -15.39 -15.47
CA MET A 1 9.66 -14.40 -14.87
C MET A 1 10.39 -13.62 -13.80
N ALA A 2 10.41 -12.29 -13.87
CA ALA A 2 11.04 -11.45 -12.85
C ALA A 2 10.07 -11.25 -11.66
N ARG A 3 10.60 -11.35 -10.44
CA ARG A 3 9.85 -11.05 -9.21
C ARG A 3 10.10 -9.59 -8.81
N TYR A 4 9.13 -9.00 -8.14
CA TYR A 4 9.25 -7.66 -7.58
C TYR A 4 10.15 -7.69 -6.32
N THR A 5 11.30 -7.02 -6.38
CA THR A 5 12.32 -6.99 -5.30
C THR A 5 12.36 -5.67 -4.54
N ASP A 6 11.53 -4.72 -4.94
CA ASP A 6 11.53 -3.35 -4.44
C ASP A 6 10.81 -3.22 -3.08
N ALA A 7 10.73 -2.00 -2.54
CA ALA A 7 10.08 -1.74 -1.26
C ALA A 7 8.59 -2.19 -1.21
N VAL A 8 8.32 -3.36 -0.60
CA VAL A 8 6.97 -3.97 -0.56
C VAL A 8 5.94 -3.21 0.30
N CYS A 9 6.36 -2.44 1.31
CA CYS A 9 5.41 -1.65 2.11
C CYS A 9 4.72 -0.54 1.29
N LYS A 10 5.30 -0.15 0.14
CA LYS A 10 4.67 0.83 -0.77
C LYS A 10 3.40 0.27 -1.42
N LEU A 11 3.36 -1.05 -1.62
CA LEU A 11 2.20 -1.78 -2.14
C LEU A 11 1.07 -1.80 -1.11
N CYS A 12 1.34 -2.25 0.13
CA CYS A 12 0.32 -2.26 1.19
C CYS A 12 -0.30 -0.87 1.41
N ARG A 13 0.51 0.19 1.35
CA ARG A 13 0.02 1.57 1.51
C ARG A 13 -0.80 2.07 0.32
N ARG A 14 -0.53 1.56 -0.89
CA ARG A 14 -1.31 1.89 -2.09
C ARG A 14 -2.66 1.17 -2.09
N GLU A 15 -2.68 -0.08 -1.68
CA GLU A 15 -3.90 -0.89 -1.58
C GLU A 15 -4.74 -0.59 -0.33
N GLY A 16 -4.23 0.25 0.59
CA GLY A 16 -4.96 0.63 1.81
C GLY A 16 -5.14 -0.49 2.83
N GLN A 17 -4.57 -1.68 2.57
CA GLN A 17 -4.73 -2.87 3.41
C GLN A 17 -3.39 -3.55 3.73
N LYS A 18 -3.35 -4.32 4.83
CA LYS A 18 -2.15 -5.09 5.21
C LYS A 18 -2.05 -6.35 4.35
N LEU A 19 -1.10 -6.36 3.41
CA LEU A 19 -0.79 -7.53 2.57
C LEU A 19 0.21 -8.52 3.22
N PHE A 20 0.71 -8.23 4.42
CA PHE A 20 1.64 -9.09 5.18
C PHE A 20 2.95 -9.52 4.47
N LEU A 21 3.38 -8.81 3.44
CA LEU A 21 4.58 -9.10 2.62
C LEU A 21 5.94 -8.98 3.37
N LYS A 22 5.95 -8.56 4.64
CA LYS A 22 7.16 -8.50 5.49
C LYS A 22 7.10 -9.41 6.73
N GLY A 23 6.12 -10.31 6.81
CA GLY A 23 5.96 -11.24 7.94
C GLY A 23 5.82 -10.50 9.27
N GLU A 24 6.66 -10.84 10.25
CA GLU A 24 6.60 -10.34 11.64
C GLU A 24 6.50 -8.81 11.75
N ARG A 25 7.24 -8.07 10.91
CA ARG A 25 7.21 -6.60 10.95
C ARG A 25 5.82 -6.03 10.68
N CYS A 26 4.95 -6.73 9.94
CA CYS A 26 3.59 -6.27 9.63
C CYS A 26 2.65 -6.28 10.84
N TYR A 27 2.99 -7.04 11.89
CA TYR A 27 2.24 -7.11 13.15
C TYR A 27 2.69 -6.04 14.16
N THR A 28 3.87 -5.47 13.98
CA THR A 28 4.41 -4.41 14.85
C THR A 28 3.93 -3.01 14.44
N ASP A 29 4.10 -2.03 15.33
CA ASP A 29 3.87 -0.60 15.06
C ASP A 29 4.84 -0.01 14.03
N LYS A 30 5.90 -0.75 13.66
CA LYS A 30 6.83 -0.36 12.59
C LYS A 30 6.26 -0.65 11.19
N CYS A 31 5.04 -1.16 11.09
CA CYS A 31 4.34 -1.39 9.83
C CYS A 31 4.10 -0.06 9.09
N GLY A 32 4.38 -0.06 7.78
CA GLY A 32 4.22 1.13 6.95
C GLY A 32 2.77 1.62 6.84
N VAL A 33 1.79 0.70 6.94
CA VAL A 33 0.37 1.02 6.90
C VAL A 33 -0.06 1.72 8.19
N THR A 34 0.28 1.16 9.36
CA THR A 34 -0.05 1.74 10.66
C THR A 34 0.51 3.15 10.82
N ARG A 35 1.77 3.38 10.42
CA ARG A 35 2.41 4.69 10.56
C ARG A 35 1.98 5.71 9.51
N ARG A 36 1.57 5.25 8.32
CA ARG A 36 1.30 6.11 7.16
C ARG A 36 0.15 5.52 6.33
N ALA A 37 -1.06 5.67 6.85
CA ALA A 37 -2.31 5.18 6.27
C ALA A 37 -2.80 6.01 5.05
N TYR A 38 -1.88 6.31 4.13
CA TYR A 38 -2.12 7.03 2.88
C TYR A 38 -1.17 6.53 1.80
N ALA A 39 -1.52 6.75 0.53
CA ALA A 39 -0.76 6.23 -0.61
C ALA A 39 0.70 6.73 -0.61
N PRO A 40 1.65 5.99 -1.23
CA PRO A 40 3.01 6.49 -1.41
C PRO A 40 3.10 7.64 -2.42
N GLY A 41 4.13 8.48 -2.29
CA GLY A 41 4.42 9.60 -3.20
C GLY A 41 4.01 10.98 -2.64
N GLN A 42 4.42 12.04 -3.33
CA GLN A 42 4.18 13.44 -2.94
C GLN A 42 2.69 13.77 -2.79
N HIS A 43 1.85 13.23 -3.67
CA HIS A 43 0.39 13.43 -3.65
C HIS A 43 -0.35 12.37 -2.83
N GLY A 44 0.37 11.56 -2.06
CA GLY A 44 -0.20 10.41 -1.35
C GLY A 44 -1.29 10.75 -0.34
N GLN A 45 -1.28 11.96 0.22
CA GLN A 45 -2.29 12.46 1.16
C GLN A 45 -3.50 13.10 0.46
N GLY A 46 -3.39 13.41 -0.84
CA GLY A 46 -4.49 13.98 -1.60
C GLY A 46 -5.58 12.94 -1.83
N ARG A 47 -6.82 13.27 -1.46
CA ARG A 47 -7.99 12.44 -1.76
C ARG A 47 -8.47 12.73 -3.18
N LYS A 48 -8.71 11.69 -3.96
CA LYS A 48 -9.34 11.76 -5.29
C LYS A 48 -10.47 10.73 -5.35
N LYS A 49 -11.53 11.05 -6.10
CA LYS A 49 -12.60 10.09 -6.37
C LYS A 49 -12.07 9.00 -7.31
N ASN A 50 -12.24 7.74 -6.93
CA ASN A 50 -11.88 6.62 -7.79
C ASN A 50 -12.95 6.46 -8.89
N SER A 51 -12.50 6.14 -10.10
CA SER A 51 -13.40 5.73 -11.19
C SER A 51 -13.79 4.25 -11.02
N GLU A 52 -14.85 3.81 -11.68
CA GLU A 52 -15.27 2.40 -11.71
C GLU A 52 -14.13 1.45 -12.12
N TYR A 53 -13.43 1.79 -13.20
CA TYR A 53 -12.24 1.03 -13.62
C TYR A 53 -11.13 1.07 -12.56
N GLY A 54 -10.96 2.19 -11.87
CA GLY A 54 -9.99 2.32 -10.78
C GLY A 54 -10.31 1.43 -9.58
N LEU A 55 -11.59 1.16 -9.32
CA LEU A 55 -12.02 0.19 -8.31
C LEU A 55 -11.70 -1.24 -8.76
N GLN A 56 -12.04 -1.61 -9.99
CA GLN A 56 -11.75 -2.94 -10.55
C GLN A 56 -10.25 -3.24 -10.62
N LEU A 57 -9.44 -2.25 -10.99
CA LEU A 57 -7.98 -2.37 -11.05
C LEU A 57 -7.33 -2.62 -9.67
N ARG A 58 -8.04 -2.28 -8.58
CA ARG A 58 -7.55 -2.32 -7.20
C ARG A 58 -8.32 -3.32 -6.32
N ALA A 59 -9.24 -4.08 -6.91
CA ALA A 59 -10.00 -5.11 -6.24
C ALA A 59 -9.10 -6.26 -5.78
#